data_AF-H5SV33-F1
#
_entry.id   AF-H5SV33-F1
#
_cell.length_a   1.000
_cell.length_b   1.000
_cell.length_c   1.000
_cell.angle_alpha   90.00
_cell.angle_beta   90.00
_cell.angle_gamma   90.00
#
_symmetry.space_group_name_H-M   'P 1'
#
loop_
_entity.id
_entity.type
_entity.pdbx_description
1 polymer ?
#
loop_
_entity_poly.entity_id
_entity_poly.type
_entity_poly.pdbx_seq_one_letter_code
_entity_poly.pdbx_strand_id
1 'polypeptide(L)' 'MSQSVEAIYRKGKLHLLKPLKGLKENATVRVTISSLEEHPLERFAGVLSAEEANEMLCLIEAEFEQVEPNAW' A
#
# COMPACT_ATOMS: atom_id res chain seq x y z
N MET A 1 14.81 23.72 -6.16
CA MET A 1 13.53 23.34 -5.53
C MET A 1 13.00 22.11 -6.24
N SER A 2 12.64 21.06 -5.52
CA SER A 2 11.91 19.90 -6.02
C SER A 2 10.43 20.06 -5.67
N GLN A 3 9.55 19.79 -6.63
CA GLN A 3 8.10 19.77 -6.41
C GLN A 3 7.56 18.42 -6.89
N SER A 4 6.85 17.72 -6.01
CA SER A 4 6.09 16.52 -6.40
C SER A 4 4.77 16.93 -7.02
N VAL A 5 4.42 16.32 -8.15
CA VAL A 5 3.16 16.55 -8.84
C VAL A 5 2.52 15.22 -9.24
N GLU A 6 1.21 15.18 -9.20
CA GLU A 6 0.43 14.03 -9.62
C GLU A 6 0.09 14.12 -11.11
N ALA A 7 0.28 13.01 -11.81
CA ALA A 7 0.03 12.91 -13.24
C ALA A 7 -0.52 11.53 -13.60
N ILE A 8 -1.38 11.49 -14.62
CA ILE A 8 -1.85 10.24 -15.22
C ILE A 8 -0.96 9.92 -16.42
N TYR A 9 -0.37 8.73 -16.41
CA TYR A 9 0.35 8.21 -17.56
C TYR A 9 -0.63 7.56 -18.55
N ARG A 10 -0.74 8.12 -19.76
CA ARG A 10 -1.63 7.59 -20.82
C ARG A 10 -0.96 7.72 -22.18
N LYS A 11 -0.88 6.60 -22.92
CA LYS A 11 -0.32 6.54 -24.30
C LYS A 11 1.09 7.17 -24.41
N GLY A 12 1.97 6.90 -23.44
CA GLY A 12 3.34 7.44 -23.46
C GLY A 12 3.48 8.89 -23.00
N LYS A 13 2.40 9.56 -22.57
CA LYS A 13 2.41 10.96 -22.12
C LYS A 13 1.94 11.09 -20.67
N LEU A 14 2.63 11.92 -19.90
CA LEU A 14 2.22 12.31 -18.55
C LEU A 14 1.25 13.49 -18.64
N HIS A 15 0.04 13.32 -18.12
CA HIS A 15 -0.99 14.35 -18.06
C HIS A 15 -1.10 14.83 -16.61
N LEU A 16 -0.66 16.05 -16.35
CA LEU A 16 -0.70 16.63 -15.01
C LEU A 16 -2.15 16.80 -14.55
N LEU A 17 -2.44 16.41 -13.31
CA LEU A 17 -3.75 16.65 -12.68
C LEU A 17 -3.91 18.10 -12.24
N LYS A 18 -2.80 18.76 -11.88
CA LYS A 18 -2.75 20.16 -11.46
C LYS A 18 -1.67 20.91 -12.24
N PRO A 19 -1.90 22.18 -12.61
CA PRO A 19 -0.90 22.97 -13.32
C PRO A 19 0.33 23.21 -12.43
N LEU A 20 1.51 23.08 -13.03
CA LEU A 20 2.79 23.43 -12.40
C LEU A 20 2.89 24.96 -12.29
N LYS A 21 3.02 25.47 -11.06
CA LYS A 21 3.25 26.90 -10.83
C LYS A 21 4.75 27.19 -10.86
N GLY A 22 5.12 28.31 -11.49
CA GLY A 22 6.50 28.82 -11.47
C GLY A 22 7.46 28.18 -12.48
N LEU A 23 6.96 27.34 -13.40
CA LEU A 23 7.76 26.80 -14.50
C LEU A 23 7.61 27.69 -15.74
N LYS A 24 8.75 28.08 -16.34
CA LYS A 24 8.74 28.80 -17.62
C LYS A 24 8.37 27.84 -18.75
N GLU A 25 7.66 28.36 -19.73
CA GLU A 25 7.36 27.61 -20.95
C GLU A 25 8.66 27.14 -21.62
N ASN A 26 8.69 25.90 -22.13
CA ASN A 26 9.86 25.26 -22.75
C ASN A 26 11.08 25.06 -21.82
N ALA A 27 10.91 25.10 -20.50
CA ALA A 27 12.00 24.76 -19.58
C ALA A 27 12.27 23.25 -19.57
N THR A 28 13.56 22.86 -19.66
CA THR A 28 13.99 21.48 -19.44
C THR A 28 13.85 21.12 -17.97
N VAL A 29 13.13 20.03 -17.67
CA VAL A 29 12.92 19.53 -16.30
C VAL A 29 13.43 18.11 -16.16
N ARG A 30 13.89 17.77 -14.96
CA ARG A 30 14.16 16.38 -14.56
C ARG A 30 12.91 15.82 -13.92
N VAL A 31 12.39 14.72 -14.45
CA VAL A 31 11.22 14.02 -13.91
C VAL A 31 11.67 12.74 -13.24
N THR A 32 11.25 12.53 -11.99
CA THR A 32 11.39 11.26 -11.29
C THR A 32 10.05 10.54 -11.35
N ILE A 33 10.04 9.32 -11.88
CA ILE A 33 8.82 8.50 -11.98
C ILE A 33 8.88 7.46 -10.87
N SER A 34 7.85 7.45 -10.03
CA SER A 34 7.63 6.44 -9.00
C SER A 34 6.25 5.82 -9.21
N SER A 35 6.17 4.49 -9.25
CA SER A 35 4.90 3.77 -9.28
C SER A 35 4.21 3.94 -7.93
N LEU A 36 2.94 4.35 -7.94
CA LEU A 36 2.03 4.29 -6.78
C LEU A 36 1.25 2.97 -6.80
N GLU A 37 1.85 1.89 -7.30
CA GLU A 37 1.26 0.58 -7.11
C GLU A 37 1.15 0.33 -5.61
N GLU A 38 -0.08 0.11 -5.15
CA GLU A 38 -0.33 -0.29 -3.78
C GLU A 38 0.49 -1.55 -3.51
N HIS A 39 1.26 -1.54 -2.43
CA HIS A 39 2.06 -2.70 -2.08
C HIS A 39 1.09 -3.87 -1.88
N PRO A 40 1.37 -5.10 -2.35
CA PRO A 40 0.45 -6.23 -2.19
C PRO A 40 0.02 -6.51 -0.74
N LEU A 41 0.80 -5.98 0.22
CA LEU A 41 0.56 -6.04 1.66
C LEU A 41 -0.07 -4.79 2.27
N GLU A 42 -0.25 -3.69 1.55
CA GLU A 42 -0.93 -2.49 2.09
C GLU A 42 -2.36 -2.81 2.50
N ARG A 43 -3.06 -3.70 1.78
CA ARG A 43 -4.39 -4.21 2.20
C ARG A 43 -4.39 -5.00 3.51
N PHE A 44 -3.23 -5.48 3.94
CA PHE A 44 -3.05 -6.20 5.21
C PHE A 44 -2.37 -5.32 6.27
N ALA A 45 -2.00 -4.09 5.91
CA ALA A 45 -1.49 -3.10 6.85
C ALA A 45 -2.68 -2.49 7.59
N GLY A 46 -2.96 -3.01 8.78
CA GLY A 46 -4.05 -2.58 9.64
C GLY A 46 -3.86 -3.07 11.06
N VAL A 47 -4.69 -2.57 11.98
CA VAL A 47 -4.75 -3.08 13.35
C VAL A 47 -5.85 -4.13 13.40
N LEU A 48 -5.53 -5.33 13.87
CA LEU A 48 -6.51 -6.38 14.10
C LEU A 48 -7.55 -5.88 15.11
N SER A 49 -8.84 -5.94 14.76
CA SER A 49 -9.90 -5.61 15.72
C SER A 49 -9.91 -6.63 16.88
N ALA A 50 -10.48 -6.24 18.01
CA ALA A 50 -10.58 -7.14 19.16
C ALA A 50 -11.45 -8.36 18.83
N GLU A 51 -12.47 -8.18 18.00
CA GLU A 51 -13.34 -9.23 17.49
C GLU A 51 -12.56 -10.26 16.65
N GLU A 52 -11.81 -9.81 15.64
CA GLU A 52 -10.99 -10.69 14.80
C GLU A 52 -9.90 -11.40 15.62
N ALA A 53 -9.32 -10.73 16.61
CA ALA A 53 -8.35 -11.33 17.52
C ALA A 53 -8.95 -12.46 18.37
N ASN A 54 -10.17 -12.27 18.86
CA ASN A 54 -10.88 -13.29 19.63
C ASN A 54 -11.30 -14.48 18.76
N GLU A 55 -11.77 -14.25 17.53
CA GLU A 55 -12.09 -15.35 16.60
C GLU A 55 -10.85 -16.21 16.31
N MET A 56 -9.70 -15.58 16.08
CA MET A 56 -8.44 -16.29 15.92
C MET A 56 -8.04 -17.10 17.15
N LEU A 57 -8.20 -16.54 18.36
CA LEU A 57 -7.89 -17.26 19.60
C LEU A 57 -8.77 -18.49 19.77
N CYS A 58 -10.08 -18.37 19.53
CA CYS A 58 -11.00 -19.52 19.61
C CYS A 58 -10.65 -20.61 18.60
N LEU A 59 -10.24 -20.25 17.37
CA LEU A 59 -9.78 -21.21 16.37
C LEU A 59 -8.50 -21.90 16.78
N ILE A 60 -7.53 -21.17 17.33
CA ILE A 60 -6.27 -21.74 17.81
C ILE A 60 -6.55 -22.71 18.96
N GLU A 61 -7.40 -22.35 19.92
CA GLU A 61 -7.78 -23.24 21.02
C GLU A 61 -8.45 -24.51 20.50
N ALA A 62 -9.43 -24.37 19.58
CA ALA A 62 -10.13 -25.53 19.01
C ALA A 62 -9.22 -26.52 18.24
N GLU A 63 -8.22 -25.99 17.53
CA GLU A 63 -7.32 -26.79 16.69
C GLU A 63 -6.09 -27.32 17.47
N PHE A 64 -5.57 -26.54 18.43
CA PHE A 64 -4.32 -26.84 19.13
C PHE A 64 -4.50 -27.31 20.59
N GLU A 65 -5.69 -27.27 21.19
CA GLU A 65 -5.95 -27.96 22.48
C GLU A 65 -6.20 -29.47 22.32
N GLN A 66 -6.19 -30.01 21.11
CA GLN A 66 -6.22 -31.46 20.84
C GLN A 66 -4.82 -32.10 20.86
N VAL A 67 -3.89 -31.59 21.68
CA VAL A 67 -2.65 -32.34 21.95
C VAL A 67 -3.02 -33.50 22.86
N GLU A 68 -3.16 -34.69 22.28
CA GLU A 68 -3.35 -35.93 23.04
C GLU A 68 -2.26 -36.03 24.12
N PRO A 69 -2.61 -36.16 25.42
CA PRO A 69 -1.63 -36.27 26.51
C PRO A 69 -0.68 -37.49 26.38
N ASN A 70 -1.00 -38.43 25.48
CA ASN A 70 -0.26 -39.66 25.24
C ASN A 70 0.51 -39.67 23.90
N ALA A 71 0.65 -38.52 23.21
CA ALA A 71 1.38 -38.44 21.94
C ALA A 71 2.92 -38.40 22.08
N TRP A 72 3.47 -39.08 23.09
CA TRP A 72 4.91 -39.30 23.29
C TRP A 72 5.25 -40.79 23.24
#